data_AF-A0A7X2SS77-F1
#
_entry.id   AF-A0A7X2SS77-F1
#
_cell.length_a   1.000
_cell.length_b   1.000
_cell.length_c   1.000
_cell.angle_alpha   90.00
_cell.angle_beta   90.00
_cell.angle_gamma   90.00
#
_symmetry.space_group_name_H-M   'P 1'
#
loop_
_entity.id
_entity.type
_entity.pdbx_description
1 polymer ?
#
loop_
_entity_poly.entity_id
_entity_poly.type
_entity_poly.pdbx_seq_one_letter_code
_entity_poly.pdbx_strand_id
1 'polypeptide(L)'
;EEFYIGRKIVKKRFAPVYDALYNNYFIDYYAQYSDFLANKLPEAVDLFNQNLEFHKIDLVDAAPLLYLRDLLTGSGRNQAIAHLFIDEMQDYTLPQLMYLKYIFPNAKLTLLGDSEQALFNEFRTPQELLDYFNKHLNVKKSRIIKLNKSYRSTQQITNFMKALLPDGNEIQAFTRQGKKPELIIASKENGLHALKLELKQHDLSSPVALITKNQSESDFLYQKLRKSFDSVTLLEDKDRSLPKGIVILPIYLAKGLEFDDVIAYDISHDNYSGINDTGILYTICSRAMHRLTLISCGKPSSLIMSIPSDLYTTKSTVTL
;
A
#
# COMPACT_ATOMS: atom_id res chain seq x y z
N GLU A 1 -4.04 62.02 6.15
CA GLU A 1 -4.74 61.15 5.17
C GLU A 1 -3.90 60.83 3.94
N GLU A 2 -3.21 61.82 3.38
CA GLU A 2 -2.37 61.68 2.17
C GLU A 2 -1.33 60.54 2.25
N PHE A 3 -0.65 60.41 3.38
CA PHE A 3 0.31 59.32 3.62
C PHE A 3 -0.34 57.92 3.62
N TYR A 4 -1.55 57.80 4.16
CA TYR A 4 -2.30 56.54 4.20
C TYR A 4 -2.77 56.14 2.79
N ILE A 5 -3.28 57.11 2.02
CA ILE A 5 -3.72 56.91 0.64
C ILE A 5 -2.52 56.58 -0.26
N GLY A 6 -1.42 57.31 -0.13
CA GLY A 6 -0.17 57.06 -0.85
C GLY A 6 0.37 55.65 -0.59
N ARG A 7 0.40 55.21 0.68
CA ARG A 7 0.79 53.83 1.04
C ARG A 7 -0.14 52.78 0.41
N LYS A 8 -1.44 53.03 0.34
CA LYS A 8 -2.42 52.10 -0.25
C LYS A 8 -2.26 51.99 -1.77
N ILE A 9 -1.96 53.10 -2.46
CA ILE A 9 -1.67 53.14 -3.90
C ILE A 9 -0.38 52.39 -4.21
N VAL A 10 0.70 52.65 -3.47
CA VAL A 10 1.98 51.93 -3.61
C VAL A 10 1.79 50.44 -3.36
N LYS A 11 1.08 50.04 -2.28
CA LYS A 11 0.80 48.64 -1.98
C LYS A 11 0.04 47.95 -3.13
N LYS A 12 -0.96 48.61 -3.73
CA LYS A 12 -1.70 48.07 -4.89
C LYS A 12 -0.82 47.98 -6.13
N ARG A 13 0.02 48.99 -6.39
CA ARG A 13 0.94 49.04 -7.54
C ARG A 13 1.98 47.92 -7.49
N PHE A 14 2.51 47.62 -6.31
CA PHE A 14 3.55 46.60 -6.09
C PHE A 14 3.01 45.24 -5.67
N ALA A 15 1.69 45.07 -5.50
CA ALA A 15 1.09 43.79 -5.16
C ALA A 15 1.55 42.65 -6.10
N PRO A 16 1.61 42.81 -7.44
CA PRO A 16 2.09 41.73 -8.32
C PRO A 16 3.54 41.32 -8.07
N VAL A 17 4.41 42.28 -7.73
CA VAL A 17 5.82 41.99 -7.41
C VAL A 17 5.92 41.30 -6.05
N TYR A 18 5.13 41.76 -5.07
CA TYR A 18 5.06 41.13 -3.76
C TYR A 18 4.54 39.70 -3.87
N ASP A 19 3.50 39.48 -4.67
CA ASP A 19 2.93 38.15 -4.94
C ASP A 19 3.94 37.25 -5.66
N ALA A 20 4.66 37.79 -6.66
CA ALA A 20 5.72 37.05 -7.36
C ALA A 20 6.88 36.66 -6.43
N LEU A 21 7.29 37.56 -5.53
CA LEU A 21 8.32 37.27 -4.52
C LEU A 21 7.82 36.27 -3.47
N TYR A 22 6.60 36.44 -2.98
CA TYR A 22 6.00 35.56 -1.99
C TYR A 22 5.83 34.13 -2.52
N ASN A 23 5.45 33.99 -3.79
CA ASN A 23 5.30 32.70 -4.47
C ASN A 23 6.59 32.22 -5.15
N ASN A 24 7.72 32.89 -4.93
CA ASN A 24 9.03 32.56 -5.47
C ASN A 24 9.10 32.39 -7.01
N TYR A 25 8.37 33.20 -7.77
CA TYR A 25 8.34 33.14 -9.25
C TYR A 25 9.69 33.48 -9.91
N PHE A 26 10.70 33.86 -9.12
CA PHE A 26 12.07 34.08 -9.57
C PHE A 26 12.90 32.78 -9.63
N ILE A 27 12.37 31.64 -9.16
CA ILE A 27 13.03 30.32 -9.23
C ILE A 27 12.14 29.36 -10.02
N ASP A 28 12.71 28.74 -11.04
CA ASP A 28 12.09 27.60 -11.72
C ASP A 28 12.55 26.29 -11.07
N TYR A 29 11.76 25.78 -10.13
CA TYR A 29 12.10 24.55 -9.41
C TYR A 29 12.13 23.32 -10.31
N TYR A 30 11.36 23.31 -11.39
CA TYR A 30 11.35 22.20 -12.32
C TYR A 30 12.63 22.19 -13.14
N ALA A 31 13.10 23.34 -13.61
CA ALA A 31 14.38 23.45 -14.28
C ALA A 31 15.55 23.10 -13.34
N GLN A 32 15.52 23.55 -12.07
CA GLN A 32 16.55 23.18 -11.10
C GLN A 32 16.57 21.68 -10.80
N TYR A 33 15.40 21.04 -10.69
CA TYR A 33 15.32 19.60 -10.47
C TYR A 33 15.72 18.80 -11.71
N SER A 34 15.35 19.26 -12.91
CA SER A 34 15.79 18.69 -14.18
C SER A 34 17.32 18.74 -14.30
N ASP A 35 17.94 19.87 -13.98
CA ASP A 35 19.41 19.99 -13.95
C ASP A 35 20.04 19.07 -12.88
N PHE A 36 19.43 18.96 -11.70
CA PHE A 36 19.86 18.00 -10.68
C PHE A 36 19.83 16.55 -11.20
N LEU A 37 18.74 16.15 -11.86
CA LEU A 37 18.61 14.83 -12.48
C LEU A 37 19.65 14.64 -13.59
N ALA A 38 19.83 15.60 -14.50
CA ALA A 38 20.83 15.54 -15.55
C ALA A 38 22.26 15.30 -15.01
N ASN A 39 22.57 15.82 -13.82
CA ASN A 39 23.88 15.66 -13.19
C ASN A 39 24.02 14.41 -12.31
N LYS A 40 22.94 13.92 -11.70
CA LYS A 40 22.99 12.84 -10.68
C LYS A 40 22.34 11.54 -11.12
N LEU A 41 21.35 11.60 -12.01
CA LEU A 41 20.61 10.48 -12.53
C LEU A 41 20.17 10.77 -13.99
N PRO A 42 21.11 10.87 -14.94
CA PRO A 42 20.82 11.32 -16.31
C PRO A 42 19.73 10.50 -17.00
N GLU A 43 19.61 9.21 -16.70
CA GLU A 43 18.61 8.31 -17.26
C GLU A 43 17.15 8.67 -16.90
N ALA A 44 16.94 9.45 -15.84
CA ALA A 44 15.60 9.86 -15.40
C ALA A 44 15.15 11.22 -15.97
N VAL A 45 16.08 12.01 -16.51
CA VAL A 45 15.79 13.41 -16.87
C VAL A 45 14.81 13.53 -18.04
N ASP A 46 14.95 12.66 -19.04
CA ASP A 46 14.11 12.71 -20.24
C ASP A 46 12.64 12.40 -19.90
N LEU A 47 12.43 11.38 -19.06
CA LEU A 47 11.09 11.01 -18.59
C LEU A 47 10.47 12.13 -17.74
N PHE A 48 11.23 12.70 -16.81
CA PHE A 48 10.76 13.81 -15.98
C PHE A 48 10.35 15.02 -16.83
N ASN A 49 11.19 15.44 -17.78
CA ASN A 49 10.91 16.57 -18.66
C ASN A 49 9.70 16.31 -19.55
N GLN A 50 9.59 15.10 -20.12
CA GLN A 50 8.42 14.72 -20.92
C GLN A 50 7.13 14.77 -20.10
N ASN A 51 7.13 14.22 -18.88
CA ASN A 51 5.98 14.27 -17.99
C ASN A 51 5.59 15.70 -17.62
N LEU A 52 6.57 16.57 -17.42
CA LEU A 52 6.35 17.97 -17.11
C LEU A 52 5.64 18.72 -18.25
N GLU A 53 5.97 18.41 -19.52
CA GLU A 53 5.24 18.94 -20.69
C GLU A 53 3.75 18.54 -20.68
N PHE A 54 3.43 17.38 -20.13
CA PHE A 54 2.05 16.92 -19.90
C PHE A 54 1.43 17.41 -18.59
N HIS A 55 2.08 18.33 -17.87
CA HIS A 55 1.69 18.80 -16.54
C HIS A 55 1.54 17.67 -15.52
N LYS A 56 2.40 16.65 -15.62
CA LYS A 56 2.45 15.50 -14.72
C LYS A 56 3.79 15.47 -13.99
N ILE A 57 3.75 15.02 -12.75
CA ILE A 57 4.94 14.73 -11.95
C ILE A 57 4.72 13.33 -11.41
N ASP A 58 5.66 12.43 -11.69
CA ASP A 58 5.57 11.08 -11.16
C ASP A 58 5.78 11.12 -9.64
N LEU A 59 5.12 10.19 -8.94
CA LEU A 59 5.17 10.14 -7.48
C LEU A 59 6.61 10.00 -6.94
N VAL A 60 7.49 9.33 -7.70
CA VAL A 60 8.90 9.14 -7.36
C VAL A 60 9.68 10.46 -7.34
N ASP A 61 9.29 11.42 -8.17
CA ASP A 61 9.92 12.75 -8.27
C ASP A 61 9.35 13.75 -7.27
N ALA A 62 8.12 13.52 -6.78
CA ALA A 62 7.42 14.47 -5.93
C ALA A 62 8.20 14.84 -4.66
N ALA A 63 8.67 13.86 -3.89
CA ALA A 63 9.38 14.14 -2.63
C ALA A 63 10.76 14.80 -2.87
N PRO A 64 11.63 14.31 -3.78
CA PRO A 64 12.88 14.99 -4.11
C PRO A 64 12.70 16.42 -4.62
N LEU A 65 11.74 16.65 -5.52
CA LEU A 65 11.43 17.97 -6.06
C LEU A 65 10.98 18.94 -4.96
N LEU A 66 10.04 18.52 -4.12
CA LEU A 66 9.58 19.32 -2.99
C LEU A 66 10.70 19.62 -2.00
N TYR A 67 11.57 18.63 -1.76
CA TYR A 67 12.72 18.80 -0.89
C TYR A 67 13.71 19.84 -1.44
N LEU A 68 14.04 19.77 -2.73
CA LEU A 68 14.90 20.76 -3.39
C LEU A 68 14.30 22.17 -3.31
N ARG A 69 13.01 22.31 -3.63
CA ARG A 69 12.29 23.59 -3.55
C ARG A 69 12.40 24.22 -2.17
N ASP A 70 12.11 23.44 -1.12
CA ASP A 70 12.10 23.95 0.25
C ASP A 70 13.51 24.15 0.81
N LEU A 71 14.51 23.46 0.26
CA LEU A 71 15.91 23.69 0.56
C LEU A 71 16.40 25.02 -0.03
N LEU A 72 16.10 25.29 -1.31
CA LEU A 72 16.51 26.52 -2.00
C LEU A 72 15.84 27.77 -1.43
N THR A 73 14.58 27.66 -1.02
CA THR A 73 13.82 28.80 -0.49
C THR A 73 14.00 29.03 1.01
N GLY A 74 14.53 28.03 1.72
CA GLY A 74 14.52 28.03 3.19
C GLY A 74 13.12 28.04 3.80
N SER A 75 12.09 27.72 3.01
CA SER A 75 10.68 27.72 3.41
C SER A 75 10.17 26.30 3.72
N GLY A 76 8.86 26.13 3.87
CA GLY A 76 8.22 24.81 4.03
C GLY A 76 8.41 24.13 5.39
N ARG A 77 9.31 24.62 6.26
CA ARG A 77 9.53 24.04 7.59
C ARG A 77 8.51 24.50 8.62
N ASN A 78 7.98 23.55 9.38
CA ASN A 78 7.12 23.81 10.54
C ASN A 78 7.79 23.30 11.82
N GLN A 79 8.24 24.24 12.66
CA GLN A 79 8.93 23.94 13.91
C GLN A 79 7.99 23.73 15.11
N ALA A 80 6.69 24.03 14.95
CA ALA A 80 5.71 23.93 16.02
C ALA A 80 5.25 22.49 16.28
N ILE A 81 5.38 21.61 15.29
CA ILE A 81 5.02 20.20 15.43
C ILE A 81 6.07 19.46 16.28
N ALA A 82 5.64 18.97 17.43
CA ALA A 82 6.49 18.25 18.37
C ALA A 82 6.50 16.72 18.16
N HIS A 83 5.43 16.16 17.60
CA HIS A 83 5.25 14.73 17.39
C HIS A 83 4.64 14.47 16.01
N LEU A 84 5.20 13.51 15.28
CA LEU A 84 4.69 13.06 13.98
C LEU A 84 4.54 11.55 14.01
N PHE A 85 3.33 11.07 13.74
CA PHE A 85 3.02 9.66 13.58
C PHE A 85 2.96 9.36 12.08
N ILE A 86 3.73 8.35 11.65
CA ILE A 86 3.74 7.86 10.28
C ILE A 86 3.24 6.43 10.36
N ASP A 87 2.02 6.23 9.89
CA ASP A 87 1.40 4.92 9.80
C ASP A 87 1.76 4.23 8.48
N GLU A 88 1.70 2.90 8.46
CA GLU A 88 2.07 2.06 7.31
C GLU A 88 3.44 2.45 6.71
N MET A 89 4.44 2.63 7.58
CA MET A 89 5.77 3.14 7.23
C MET A 89 6.46 2.36 6.10
N GLN A 90 6.09 1.09 5.89
CA GLN A 90 6.60 0.25 4.81
C GLN A 90 6.18 0.72 3.40
N ASP A 91 5.19 1.60 3.28
CA ASP A 91 4.79 2.24 2.01
C ASP A 91 5.57 3.53 1.72
N TYR A 92 6.30 4.05 2.71
CA TYR A 92 7.08 5.26 2.53
C TYR A 92 8.48 4.93 2.03
N THR A 93 8.90 5.66 1.01
CA THR A 93 10.28 5.63 0.53
C THR A 93 11.19 6.44 1.45
N LEU A 94 12.49 6.14 1.45
CA LEU A 94 13.45 6.92 2.24
C LEU A 94 13.42 8.42 1.89
N PRO A 95 13.39 8.86 0.61
CA PRO A 95 13.26 10.27 0.27
C PRO A 95 12.03 10.95 0.88
N GLN A 96 10.87 10.26 0.93
CA GLN A 96 9.67 10.79 1.58
C GLN A 96 9.87 10.98 3.08
N LEU A 97 10.47 10.00 3.77
CA LEU A 97 10.77 10.11 5.21
C LEU A 97 11.81 11.20 5.51
N MET A 98 12.83 11.34 4.65
CA MET A 98 13.81 12.42 4.74
C MET A 98 13.16 13.79 4.59
N TYR A 99 12.25 13.93 3.62
CA TYR A 99 11.52 15.17 3.41
C TYR A 99 10.59 15.51 4.59
N LEU A 100 9.87 14.53 5.14
CA LEU A 100 9.08 14.72 6.36
C LEU A 100 9.94 15.16 7.55
N LYS A 101 11.12 14.56 7.73
CA LYS A 101 12.06 14.97 8.78
C LYS A 101 12.61 16.38 8.56
N TYR A 102 12.82 16.78 7.31
CA TYR A 102 13.24 18.12 6.95
C TYR A 102 12.17 19.18 7.26
N ILE A 103 10.91 18.91 6.88
CA ILE A 103 9.78 19.82 7.13
C ILE A 103 9.50 19.96 8.63
N PHE A 104 9.61 18.87 9.39
CA PHE A 104 9.31 18.84 10.83
C PHE A 104 10.58 18.57 11.65
N PRO A 105 11.53 19.51 11.71
CA PRO A 105 12.86 19.26 12.27
C PRO A 105 12.81 18.90 13.77
N ASN A 106 11.91 19.55 14.51
CA ASN A 106 11.74 19.36 15.96
C ASN A 106 10.84 18.17 16.33
N ALA A 107 10.16 17.56 15.36
CA ALA A 107 9.23 16.48 15.64
C ALA A 107 9.96 15.19 16.04
N LYS A 108 9.42 14.54 17.06
CA LYS A 108 9.72 13.14 17.39
C LYS A 108 8.88 12.25 16.48
N LEU A 109 9.55 11.45 15.67
CA LEU A 109 8.90 10.52 14.76
C LEU A 109 8.48 9.24 15.49
N THR A 110 7.25 8.80 15.26
CA THR A 110 6.76 7.47 15.63
C THR A 110 6.35 6.77 14.34
N LEU A 111 7.16 5.82 13.92
CA LEU A 111 6.91 5.00 12.74
C LEU A 111 6.14 3.75 13.18
N LEU A 112 4.98 3.51 12.57
CA LEU A 112 4.13 2.35 12.78
C LEU A 112 4.04 1.61 11.45
N GLY A 113 4.02 0.28 11.50
CA GLY A 113 3.93 -0.52 10.29
C GLY A 113 4.30 -1.98 10.53
N ASP A 114 4.10 -2.76 9.48
CA ASP A 114 4.40 -4.18 9.43
C ASP A 114 5.30 -4.44 8.21
N SER A 115 6.57 -4.82 8.46
CA SER A 115 7.55 -5.07 7.40
C SER A 115 7.14 -6.23 6.49
N GLU A 116 6.34 -7.17 7.02
CA GLU A 116 5.84 -8.33 6.27
C GLU A 116 4.75 -7.94 5.24
N GLN A 117 4.17 -6.74 5.37
CA GLN A 117 3.16 -6.19 4.46
C GLN A 117 3.74 -5.22 3.42
N ALA A 118 5.06 -5.23 3.23
CA ALA A 118 5.69 -4.46 2.17
C ALA A 118 5.36 -5.07 0.80
N LEU A 119 4.60 -4.34 -0.02
CA LEU A 119 4.21 -4.79 -1.37
C LEU A 119 5.26 -4.45 -2.45
N PHE A 120 6.00 -3.35 -2.26
CA PHE A 120 6.88 -2.77 -3.28
C PHE A 120 8.35 -2.71 -2.87
N ASN A 121 8.66 -2.99 -1.60
CA ASN A 121 10.00 -2.86 -1.05
C ASN A 121 10.59 -4.25 -0.75
N GLU A 122 11.92 -4.37 -0.90
CA GLU A 122 12.64 -5.56 -0.48
C GLU A 122 12.41 -5.82 1.02
N PHE A 123 12.25 -7.10 1.36
CA PHE A 123 12.13 -7.53 2.75
C PHE A 123 13.35 -7.07 3.54
N ARG A 124 13.11 -6.39 4.66
CA ARG A 124 14.12 -6.00 5.64
C ARG A 124 13.59 -6.25 7.03
N THR A 125 14.44 -6.78 7.90
CA THR A 125 14.06 -6.94 9.30
C THR A 125 13.80 -5.57 9.94
N PRO A 126 12.96 -5.48 10.99
CA PRO A 126 12.73 -4.22 11.70
C PRO A 126 14.00 -3.54 12.19
N GLN A 127 15.02 -4.31 12.58
CA GLN A 127 16.30 -3.79 13.05
C GLN A 127 17.11 -3.19 11.91
N GLU A 128 17.22 -3.86 10.76
CA GLU A 128 17.88 -3.34 9.57
C GLU A 128 17.21 -2.06 9.07
N LEU A 129 15.87 -2.01 9.09
CA LEU A 129 15.12 -0.79 8.77
C LEU A 129 15.45 0.35 9.73
N LEU A 130 15.49 0.08 11.03
CA LEU A 130 15.84 1.09 12.03
C LEU A 130 17.26 1.61 11.85
N ASP A 131 18.23 0.72 11.61
CA ASP A 131 19.63 1.10 11.42
C ASP A 131 19.82 1.90 10.12
N TYR A 132 19.13 1.49 9.07
CA TYR A 132 19.04 2.24 7.81
C TYR A 132 18.47 3.65 8.04
N PHE A 133 17.34 3.77 8.74
CA PHE A 133 16.75 5.07 9.05
C PHE A 133 17.63 5.92 9.97
N ASN A 134 18.25 5.33 11.00
CA ASN A 134 19.15 6.04 11.90
C ASN A 134 20.33 6.65 11.14
N LYS A 135 20.92 5.88 10.21
CA LYS A 135 22.03 6.32 9.37
C LYS A 135 21.64 7.49 8.46
N HIS A 136 20.47 7.46 7.86
CA HIS A 136 20.06 8.45 6.85
C HIS A 136 19.30 9.66 7.41
N LEU A 137 18.61 9.51 8.55
CA LEU A 137 17.83 10.58 9.20
C LEU A 137 18.58 11.26 10.36
N ASN A 138 19.84 10.86 10.63
CA ASN A 138 20.68 11.39 11.72
C ASN A 138 19.98 11.34 13.10
N VAL A 139 19.31 10.23 13.39
CA VAL A 139 18.55 10.04 14.63
C VAL A 139 19.50 9.64 15.77
N LYS A 140 19.52 10.42 16.86
CA LYS A 140 20.42 10.20 18.00
C LYS A 140 19.99 9.06 18.92
N LYS A 141 18.69 8.83 19.04
CA LYS A 141 18.10 7.81 19.91
C LYS A 141 16.86 7.25 19.23
N SER A 142 16.84 5.95 19.04
CA SER A 142 15.68 5.22 18.53
C SER A 142 15.43 3.98 19.38
N ARG A 143 14.22 3.45 19.30
CA ARG A 143 13.82 2.21 19.95
C ARG A 143 12.76 1.53 19.10
N ILE A 144 12.88 0.21 18.95
CA ILE A 144 11.83 -0.63 18.37
C ILE A 144 10.97 -1.16 19.50
N ILE A 145 9.66 -1.12 19.31
CA ILE A 145 8.68 -1.82 20.15
C ILE A 145 7.97 -2.80 19.24
N LYS A 146 8.10 -4.10 19.52
CA LYS A 146 7.40 -5.15 18.78
C LYS A 146 6.10 -5.49 19.49
N LEU A 147 4.99 -5.48 18.75
CA LEU A 147 3.71 -6.00 19.21
C LEU A 147 3.48 -7.33 18.48
N ASN A 148 3.52 -8.44 19.22
CA ASN A 148 3.47 -9.76 18.63
C ASN A 148 2.11 -10.45 18.72
N LYS A 149 1.14 -9.90 19.47
CA LYS A 149 -0.18 -10.50 19.63
C LYS A 149 -1.14 -9.97 18.57
N SER A 150 -1.63 -10.86 17.71
CA SER A 150 -2.67 -10.54 16.73
C SER A 150 -4.06 -10.80 17.33
N TYR A 151 -4.90 -9.76 17.36
CA TYR A 151 -6.29 -9.81 17.83
C TYR A 151 -7.31 -9.76 16.70
N ARG A 152 -6.86 -9.52 15.45
CA ARG A 152 -7.72 -9.18 14.31
C ARG A 152 -8.37 -10.42 13.69
N SER A 153 -7.55 -11.38 13.26
CA SER A 153 -8.01 -12.60 12.60
C SER A 153 -8.16 -13.76 13.57
N THR A 154 -8.90 -14.80 13.16
CA THR A 154 -8.97 -16.07 13.90
C THR A 154 -7.59 -16.72 14.07
N GLN A 155 -7.47 -17.60 15.07
CA GLN A 155 -6.22 -18.31 15.33
C GLN A 155 -5.76 -19.14 14.12
N GLN A 156 -6.70 -19.77 13.41
CA GLN A 156 -6.42 -20.60 12.23
C GLN A 156 -5.86 -19.77 11.08
N ILE A 157 -6.50 -18.65 10.74
CA ILE A 157 -6.00 -17.72 9.70
C ILE A 157 -4.64 -17.16 10.13
N THR A 158 -4.50 -16.76 11.39
CA THR A 158 -3.24 -16.21 11.91
C THR A 158 -2.10 -17.22 11.86
N ASN A 159 -2.34 -18.50 12.19
CA ASN A 159 -1.32 -19.54 12.11
C ASN A 159 -0.96 -19.87 10.65
N PHE A 160 -1.94 -19.89 9.75
CA PHE A 160 -1.70 -20.05 8.32
C PHE A 160 -0.81 -18.92 7.77
N MET A 161 -1.11 -17.66 8.12
CA MET A 161 -0.31 -16.51 7.69
C MET A 161 1.12 -16.54 8.21
N LYS A 162 1.33 -16.97 9.46
CA LYS A 162 2.69 -17.12 10.01
C LYS A 162 3.53 -18.11 9.22
N ALA A 163 2.92 -19.20 8.78
CA ALA A 163 3.62 -20.24 8.03
C ALA A 163 4.02 -19.78 6.61
N LEU A 164 3.45 -18.67 6.10
CA LEU A 164 3.92 -18.01 4.87
C LEU A 164 5.23 -17.25 5.08
N LEU A 165 5.50 -16.81 6.31
CA LEU A 165 6.64 -15.94 6.60
C LEU A 165 7.84 -16.75 7.07
N PRO A 166 9.07 -16.44 6.59
CA PRO A 166 10.28 -17.11 7.04
C PRO A 166 10.51 -16.96 8.56
N ASP A 167 10.13 -15.83 9.15
CA ASP A 167 10.27 -15.51 10.58
C ASP A 167 8.93 -15.45 11.34
N GLY A 168 7.88 -16.09 10.83
CA GLY A 168 6.51 -15.98 11.38
C GLY A 168 6.32 -16.46 12.83
N ASN A 169 7.33 -17.13 13.40
CA ASN A 169 7.31 -17.68 14.77
C ASN A 169 7.21 -16.61 15.87
N GLU A 170 7.59 -15.36 15.59
CA GLU A 170 7.46 -14.28 16.59
C GLU A 170 5.99 -13.90 16.84
N ILE A 171 5.11 -14.10 15.87
CA ILE A 171 3.70 -13.70 15.95
C ILE A 171 2.93 -14.70 16.83
N GLN A 172 2.12 -14.19 17.75
CA GLN A 172 1.25 -14.96 18.64
C GLN A 172 -0.21 -14.73 18.26
N ALA A 173 -0.93 -15.83 18.03
CA ALA A 173 -2.35 -15.77 17.71
C ALA A 173 -3.14 -15.58 19.01
N PHE A 174 -4.08 -14.64 19.04
CA PHE A 174 -5.05 -14.59 20.12
C PHE A 174 -6.08 -15.72 19.97
N THR A 175 -6.66 -16.15 21.09
CA THR A 175 -7.46 -17.39 21.21
C THR A 175 -8.88 -17.25 20.66
N ARG A 176 -9.06 -16.62 19.49
CA ARG A 176 -10.34 -16.62 18.77
C ARG A 176 -10.37 -17.80 17.81
N GLN A 177 -11.14 -18.83 18.14
CA GLN A 177 -11.31 -20.00 17.28
C GLN A 177 -12.16 -19.65 16.04
N GLY A 178 -11.81 -20.21 14.89
CA GLY A 178 -12.52 -20.06 13.63
C GLY A 178 -12.31 -21.25 12.70
N LYS A 179 -12.74 -21.11 11.44
CA LYS A 179 -12.53 -22.13 10.42
C LYS A 179 -11.08 -22.07 9.91
N LYS A 180 -10.54 -23.21 9.51
CA LYS A 180 -9.27 -23.24 8.77
C LYS A 180 -9.46 -22.55 7.41
N PRO A 181 -8.45 -21.84 6.90
CA PRO A 181 -8.42 -21.40 5.52
C PRO A 181 -8.68 -22.57 4.57
N GLU A 182 -9.39 -22.29 3.48
CA GLU A 182 -9.74 -23.29 2.48
C GLU A 182 -9.00 -23.02 1.17
N LEU A 183 -8.30 -24.02 0.64
CA LEU A 183 -7.66 -24.00 -0.66
C LEU A 183 -8.49 -24.80 -1.67
N ILE A 184 -9.04 -24.09 -2.65
CA ILE A 184 -9.77 -24.67 -3.77
C ILE A 184 -8.84 -24.75 -4.97
N ILE A 185 -8.56 -25.97 -5.44
CA ILE A 185 -7.72 -26.22 -6.61
C ILE A 185 -8.63 -26.54 -7.79
N ALA A 186 -8.52 -25.77 -8.87
CA ALA A 186 -9.23 -25.97 -10.12
C ALA A 186 -8.25 -25.98 -11.29
N SER A 187 -8.65 -26.49 -12.46
CA SER A 187 -7.87 -26.26 -13.69
C SER A 187 -7.91 -24.78 -14.09
N LYS A 188 -6.99 -24.35 -14.96
CA LYS A 188 -6.91 -22.96 -15.43
C LYS A 188 -8.21 -22.50 -16.10
N GLU A 189 -8.87 -23.38 -16.86
CA GLU A 189 -10.14 -23.08 -17.51
C GLU A 189 -11.32 -23.02 -16.51
N ASN A 190 -11.23 -23.78 -15.42
CA ASN A 190 -12.32 -23.96 -14.46
C ASN A 190 -12.23 -23.05 -13.24
N GLY A 191 -11.17 -22.27 -13.07
CA GLY A 191 -10.99 -21.37 -11.93
C GLY A 191 -12.15 -20.40 -11.69
N LEU A 192 -12.67 -19.80 -12.77
CA LEU A 192 -13.86 -18.92 -12.70
C LEU A 192 -15.12 -19.70 -12.29
N HIS A 193 -15.27 -20.95 -12.75
CA HIS A 193 -16.42 -21.78 -12.37
C HIS A 193 -16.36 -22.14 -10.88
N ALA A 194 -15.20 -22.56 -10.39
CA ALA A 194 -14.96 -22.84 -8.97
C ALA A 194 -15.25 -21.61 -8.10
N LEU A 195 -14.78 -20.42 -8.51
CA LEU A 195 -15.11 -19.16 -7.84
C LEU A 195 -16.62 -18.90 -7.76
N LYS A 196 -17.36 -19.12 -8.86
CA LYS A 196 -18.82 -18.94 -8.86
C LYS A 196 -19.54 -19.93 -7.96
N LEU A 197 -19.08 -21.17 -7.89
CA LEU A 197 -19.63 -22.18 -6.98
C LEU A 197 -19.36 -21.83 -5.52
N GLU A 198 -18.16 -21.34 -5.22
CA GLU A 198 -17.81 -20.91 -3.86
C GLU A 198 -18.65 -19.71 -3.45
N LEU A 199 -18.70 -18.65 -4.26
CA LEU A 199 -19.47 -17.43 -3.96
C LEU A 199 -20.96 -17.69 -3.67
N LYS A 200 -21.57 -18.72 -4.26
CA LYS A 200 -22.96 -19.14 -3.96
C LYS A 200 -23.15 -19.71 -2.55
N GLN A 201 -22.08 -20.11 -1.89
CA GLN A 201 -22.08 -20.64 -0.52
C GLN A 201 -21.86 -19.54 0.53
N HIS A 202 -21.60 -18.29 0.13
CA HIS A 202 -21.43 -17.17 1.03
C HIS A 202 -22.73 -16.41 1.26
N ASP A 203 -22.90 -15.86 2.45
CA ASP A 203 -23.94 -14.88 2.73
C ASP A 203 -23.50 -13.53 2.18
N LEU A 204 -24.22 -13.04 1.16
CA LEU A 204 -23.93 -11.76 0.50
C LEU A 204 -24.62 -10.57 1.20
N SER A 205 -25.21 -10.78 2.38
CA SER A 205 -25.77 -9.71 3.21
C SER A 205 -24.69 -8.81 3.84
N SER A 206 -23.48 -9.35 3.99
CA SER A 206 -22.24 -8.65 4.36
C SER A 206 -21.28 -8.57 3.16
N PRO A 207 -20.27 -7.68 3.19
CA PRO A 207 -19.25 -7.63 2.16
C PRO A 207 -18.40 -8.90 2.15
N VAL A 208 -18.30 -9.55 0.99
CA VAL A 208 -17.34 -10.62 0.69
C VAL A 208 -16.28 -10.04 -0.23
N ALA A 209 -15.06 -9.90 0.28
CA ALA A 209 -13.95 -9.34 -0.48
C ALA A 209 -13.38 -10.40 -1.43
N LEU A 210 -13.35 -10.08 -2.72
CA LEU A 210 -12.66 -10.85 -3.75
C LEU A 210 -11.38 -10.10 -4.14
N ILE A 211 -10.26 -10.51 -3.57
CA ILE A 211 -8.98 -9.81 -3.73
C ILE A 211 -8.17 -10.45 -4.86
N THR A 212 -7.68 -9.61 -5.77
CA THR A 212 -6.85 -10.02 -6.93
C THR A 212 -5.44 -9.44 -6.85
N LYS A 213 -4.51 -9.97 -7.64
CA LYS A 213 -3.12 -9.48 -7.66
C LYS A 213 -3.02 -8.06 -8.21
N ASN A 214 -3.80 -7.77 -9.24
CA ASN A 214 -3.74 -6.52 -10.01
C ASN A 214 -5.14 -6.07 -10.49
N GLN A 215 -5.22 -4.85 -11.00
CA GLN A 215 -6.46 -4.25 -11.50
C GLN A 215 -7.05 -5.03 -12.68
N SER A 216 -6.22 -5.51 -13.61
CA SER A 216 -6.68 -6.23 -14.80
C SER A 216 -7.45 -7.51 -14.45
N GLU A 217 -7.00 -8.24 -13.43
CA GLU A 217 -7.74 -9.39 -12.89
C GLU A 217 -9.07 -8.98 -12.24
N SER A 218 -9.07 -7.89 -11.47
CA SER A 218 -10.29 -7.35 -10.85
C SER A 218 -11.34 -6.98 -11.91
N ASP A 219 -10.92 -6.27 -12.97
CA ASP A 219 -11.80 -5.87 -14.08
C ASP A 219 -12.37 -7.09 -14.81
N PHE A 220 -11.52 -8.10 -15.07
CA PHE A 220 -11.92 -9.35 -15.69
C PHE A 220 -13.00 -10.07 -14.84
N LEU A 221 -12.77 -10.22 -13.54
CA LEU A 221 -13.71 -10.87 -12.64
C LEU A 221 -15.02 -10.09 -12.54
N TYR A 222 -14.96 -8.77 -12.44
CA TYR A 222 -16.14 -7.91 -12.42
C TYR A 222 -17.02 -8.12 -13.65
N GLN A 223 -16.44 -8.13 -14.85
CA GLN A 223 -17.19 -8.35 -16.09
C GLN A 223 -17.86 -9.74 -16.13
N LYS A 224 -17.25 -10.77 -15.54
CA LYS A 224 -17.74 -12.15 -15.53
C LYS A 224 -18.76 -12.42 -14.43
N LEU A 225 -18.62 -11.77 -13.27
CA LEU A 225 -19.46 -12.00 -12.09
C LEU A 225 -20.74 -11.15 -12.11
N ARG A 226 -20.70 -9.91 -12.62
CA ARG A 226 -21.90 -9.05 -12.73
C ARG A 226 -23.03 -9.64 -13.60
N LYS A 227 -22.72 -10.67 -14.39
CA LYS A 227 -23.70 -11.42 -15.20
C LYS A 227 -24.37 -12.56 -14.44
N SER A 228 -23.83 -12.94 -13.28
CA SER A 228 -24.23 -14.14 -12.52
C SER A 228 -24.68 -13.82 -11.10
N PHE A 229 -24.45 -12.60 -10.62
CA PHE A 229 -24.81 -12.13 -9.28
C PHE A 229 -25.32 -10.70 -9.37
N ASP A 230 -26.33 -10.38 -8.56
CA ASP A 230 -27.00 -9.07 -8.59
C ASP A 230 -26.24 -7.98 -7.81
N SER A 231 -25.44 -8.37 -6.81
CA SER A 231 -24.69 -7.45 -5.94
C SER A 231 -23.18 -7.67 -6.11
N VAL A 232 -22.61 -7.04 -7.13
CA VAL A 232 -21.17 -7.06 -7.43
C VAL A 232 -20.68 -5.63 -7.61
N THR A 233 -19.69 -5.25 -6.84
CA THR A 233 -19.02 -3.93 -6.95
C THR A 233 -17.54 -4.13 -7.21
N LEU A 234 -17.01 -3.38 -8.18
CA LEU A 234 -15.58 -3.19 -8.35
C LEU A 234 -15.21 -1.94 -7.55
N LEU A 235 -14.35 -2.08 -6.55
CA LEU A 235 -13.94 -0.97 -5.71
C LEU A 235 -12.91 -0.10 -6.43
N GLU A 236 -13.13 1.21 -6.45
CA GLU A 236 -12.21 2.22 -6.96
C GLU A 236 -11.66 3.07 -5.80
N ASP A 237 -10.50 3.71 -6.01
CA ASP A 237 -9.80 4.53 -5.00
C ASP A 237 -10.65 5.67 -4.38
N LYS A 238 -11.68 6.13 -5.11
CA LYS A 238 -12.59 7.20 -4.66
C LYS A 238 -13.73 6.72 -3.76
N ASP A 239 -13.92 5.41 -3.62
CA ASP A 239 -15.04 4.84 -2.88
C ASP A 239 -14.84 4.96 -1.37
N ARG A 240 -15.82 5.57 -0.70
CA ARG A 240 -15.71 5.91 0.74
C ARG A 240 -16.38 4.89 1.68
N SER A 241 -17.12 3.93 1.14
CA SER A 241 -17.88 2.96 1.93
C SER A 241 -17.85 1.59 1.27
N LEU A 242 -17.74 0.54 2.07
CA LEU A 242 -17.82 -0.84 1.59
C LEU A 242 -19.28 -1.23 1.31
N PRO A 243 -19.64 -1.53 0.05
CA PRO A 243 -20.98 -1.98 -0.28
C PRO A 243 -21.20 -3.42 0.17
N LYS A 244 -22.48 -3.84 0.26
CA LYS A 244 -22.83 -5.23 0.54
C LYS A 244 -22.61 -6.13 -0.68
N GLY A 245 -22.49 -7.44 -0.45
CA GLY A 245 -22.30 -8.44 -1.49
C GLY A 245 -20.84 -8.58 -1.91
N ILE A 246 -20.60 -8.87 -3.19
CA ILE A 246 -19.26 -9.18 -3.69
C ILE A 246 -18.51 -7.89 -3.97
N VAL A 247 -17.42 -7.66 -3.25
CA VAL A 247 -16.55 -6.49 -3.42
C VAL A 247 -15.24 -6.95 -4.04
N ILE A 248 -15.02 -6.59 -5.30
CA ILE A 248 -13.83 -6.97 -6.06
C ILE A 248 -12.82 -5.84 -5.99
N LEU A 249 -11.59 -6.15 -5.62
CA LEU A 249 -10.53 -5.15 -5.48
C LEU A 249 -9.14 -5.76 -5.68
N PRO A 250 -8.20 -5.02 -6.29
CA PRO A 250 -6.80 -5.40 -6.30
C PRO A 250 -6.18 -5.19 -4.92
N ILE A 251 -5.10 -5.93 -4.64
CA ILE A 251 -4.41 -5.91 -3.34
C ILE A 251 -4.01 -4.50 -2.86
N TYR A 252 -3.58 -3.61 -3.77
CA TYR A 252 -3.15 -2.27 -3.37
C TYR A 252 -4.28 -1.40 -2.80
N LEU A 253 -5.54 -1.65 -3.19
CA LEU A 253 -6.72 -0.99 -2.59
C LEU A 253 -7.22 -1.69 -1.33
N ALA A 254 -6.87 -2.96 -1.13
CA ALA A 254 -7.29 -3.72 0.04
C ALA A 254 -6.52 -3.30 1.31
N LYS A 255 -5.40 -2.61 1.18
CA LYS A 255 -4.59 -2.16 2.32
C LYS A 255 -5.37 -1.17 3.18
N GLY A 256 -5.25 -1.31 4.50
CA GLY A 256 -6.06 -0.55 5.47
C GLY A 256 -7.53 -0.99 5.58
N LEU A 257 -8.03 -1.86 4.70
CA LEU A 257 -9.38 -2.42 4.79
C LEU A 257 -9.40 -3.75 5.56
N GLU A 258 -10.58 -4.07 6.08
CA GLU A 258 -10.89 -5.27 6.88
C GLU A 258 -12.16 -5.91 6.39
N PHE A 259 -12.15 -7.24 6.24
CA PHE A 259 -13.31 -8.00 5.79
C PHE A 259 -13.50 -9.25 6.63
N ASP A 260 -14.74 -9.55 6.99
CA ASP A 260 -15.08 -10.80 7.67
C ASP A 260 -14.78 -12.03 6.81
N ASP A 261 -15.03 -11.90 5.50
CA ASP A 261 -14.91 -12.97 4.52
C ASP A 261 -14.09 -12.51 3.31
N VAL A 262 -13.00 -13.23 3.02
CA VAL A 262 -12.06 -12.92 1.94
C VAL A 262 -11.86 -14.14 1.06
N ILE A 263 -11.97 -13.93 -0.24
CA ILE A 263 -11.61 -14.87 -1.29
C ILE A 263 -10.42 -14.29 -2.06
N ALA A 264 -9.30 -14.99 -2.04
CA ALA A 264 -8.12 -14.65 -2.83
C ALA A 264 -8.18 -15.42 -4.15
N TYR A 265 -8.20 -14.71 -5.28
CA TYR A 265 -8.34 -15.34 -6.60
C TYR A 265 -6.98 -15.61 -7.25
N ASP A 266 -6.92 -16.74 -7.96
CA ASP A 266 -5.79 -17.23 -8.74
C ASP A 266 -4.45 -17.25 -8.01
N ILE A 267 -4.40 -17.97 -6.87
CA ILE A 267 -3.18 -18.25 -6.08
C ILE A 267 -2.31 -19.34 -6.73
N SER A 268 -2.30 -19.40 -8.06
CA SER A 268 -1.52 -20.38 -8.82
C SER A 268 -0.03 -20.01 -8.84
N HIS A 269 0.81 -20.99 -9.15
CA HIS A 269 2.24 -20.79 -9.36
C HIS A 269 2.54 -19.84 -10.53
N ASP A 270 1.70 -19.82 -11.56
CA ASP A 270 1.87 -18.92 -12.71
C ASP A 270 1.65 -17.45 -12.30
N ASN A 271 0.73 -17.19 -11.36
CA ASN A 271 0.41 -15.84 -10.91
C ASN A 271 1.27 -15.40 -9.72
N TYR A 272 1.66 -16.31 -8.84
CA TYR A 272 2.50 -16.06 -7.66
C TYR A 272 3.68 -17.04 -7.65
N SER A 273 4.72 -16.71 -8.41
CA SER A 273 5.82 -17.62 -8.74
C SER A 273 7.06 -17.47 -7.86
N GLY A 274 7.22 -16.35 -7.15
CA GLY A 274 8.48 -15.99 -6.50
C GLY A 274 8.34 -15.62 -5.03
N ILE A 275 9.46 -15.63 -4.31
CA ILE A 275 9.51 -15.20 -2.90
C ILE A 275 9.10 -13.73 -2.70
N ASN A 276 9.23 -12.91 -3.74
CA ASN A 276 8.78 -11.52 -3.74
C ASN A 276 7.24 -11.41 -3.63
N ASP A 277 6.51 -12.47 -3.96
CA ASP A 277 5.05 -12.54 -3.83
C ASP A 277 4.59 -12.88 -2.40
N THR A 278 5.50 -13.25 -1.49
CA THR A 278 5.17 -13.61 -0.10
C THR A 278 4.46 -12.47 0.62
N GLY A 279 4.97 -11.24 0.50
CA GLY A 279 4.35 -10.05 1.11
C GLY A 279 2.96 -9.77 0.53
N ILE A 280 2.75 -10.04 -0.77
CA ILE A 280 1.44 -9.89 -1.42
C ILE A 280 0.45 -10.91 -0.85
N LEU A 281 0.80 -12.19 -0.84
CA LEU A 281 -0.07 -13.25 -0.30
C LEU A 281 -0.35 -13.06 1.19
N TYR A 282 0.65 -12.68 1.98
CA TYR A 282 0.50 -12.34 3.38
C TYR A 282 -0.48 -11.17 3.56
N THR A 283 -0.32 -10.11 2.77
CA THR A 283 -1.21 -8.95 2.82
C THR A 283 -2.64 -9.33 2.45
N ILE A 284 -2.86 -10.15 1.41
CA ILE A 284 -4.19 -10.65 1.03
C ILE A 284 -4.82 -11.43 2.19
N CYS A 285 -4.09 -12.39 2.76
CA CYS A 285 -4.59 -13.23 3.84
C CYS A 285 -4.90 -12.42 5.11
N SER A 286 -4.11 -11.38 5.42
CA SER A 286 -4.29 -10.52 6.60
C SER A 286 -5.52 -9.62 6.55
N ARG A 287 -6.15 -9.50 5.37
CA ARG A 287 -7.44 -8.80 5.25
C ARG A 287 -8.60 -9.60 5.82
N ALA A 288 -8.45 -10.92 5.96
CA ALA A 288 -9.51 -11.83 6.40
C ALA A 288 -9.60 -11.93 7.92
N MET A 289 -10.77 -11.62 8.48
CA MET A 289 -10.99 -11.71 9.93
C MET A 289 -11.49 -13.10 10.35
N HIS A 290 -12.44 -13.70 9.62
CA HIS A 290 -13.11 -14.95 10.05
C HIS A 290 -13.04 -16.09 9.06
N ARG A 291 -13.16 -15.82 7.76
CA ARG A 291 -13.11 -16.83 6.71
C ARG A 291 -12.19 -16.37 5.59
N LEU A 292 -11.32 -17.28 5.19
CA LEU A 292 -10.33 -17.11 4.13
C LEU A 292 -10.47 -18.28 3.16
N THR A 293 -10.79 -17.99 1.90
CA THR A 293 -10.78 -18.97 0.82
C THR A 293 -9.74 -18.56 -0.22
N LEU A 294 -8.93 -19.51 -0.66
CA LEU A 294 -7.89 -19.34 -1.66
C LEU A 294 -8.26 -20.17 -2.88
N ILE A 295 -8.32 -19.55 -4.06
CA ILE A 295 -8.63 -20.26 -5.30
C ILE A 295 -7.37 -20.32 -6.15
N SER A 296 -6.87 -21.52 -6.46
CA SER A 296 -5.77 -21.72 -7.40
C SER A 296 -6.29 -22.15 -8.77
N CYS A 297 -5.99 -21.36 -9.81
CA CYS A 297 -6.32 -21.70 -11.19
C CYS A 297 -5.14 -22.45 -11.83
N GLY A 298 -5.07 -23.75 -11.56
CA GLY A 298 -3.95 -24.61 -11.91
C GLY A 298 -3.16 -25.02 -10.67
N LYS A 299 -1.86 -25.29 -10.84
CA LYS A 299 -0.97 -25.68 -9.74
C LYS A 299 -0.86 -24.56 -8.71
N PRO A 300 -1.13 -24.80 -7.42
CA PRO A 300 -0.96 -23.77 -6.38
C PRO A 300 0.48 -23.25 -6.31
N SER A 301 0.62 -21.99 -5.90
CA SER A 301 1.93 -21.38 -5.64
C SER A 301 2.76 -22.23 -4.68
N SER A 302 4.08 -22.29 -4.92
CA SER A 302 5.03 -22.98 -4.04
C SER A 302 4.98 -22.44 -2.61
N LEU A 303 4.66 -21.15 -2.44
CA LEU A 303 4.49 -20.48 -1.14
C LEU A 303 3.32 -21.06 -0.33
N ILE A 304 2.22 -21.41 -0.98
CA ILE A 304 1.09 -22.08 -0.31
C ILE A 304 1.44 -23.54 -0.03
N MET A 305 2.11 -24.20 -0.97
CA MET A 305 2.49 -25.61 -0.85
C MET A 305 3.54 -25.86 0.23
N SER A 306 4.34 -24.87 0.63
CA SER A 306 5.28 -24.98 1.75
C SER A 306 4.59 -24.90 3.12
N ILE A 307 3.34 -24.46 3.19
CA ILE A 307 2.58 -24.39 4.45
C ILE A 307 2.20 -25.81 4.89
N PRO A 308 2.36 -26.14 6.20
CA PRO A 308 1.87 -27.40 6.76
C PRO A 308 0.39 -27.64 6.44
N SER A 309 0.07 -28.83 5.93
CA SER A 309 -1.26 -29.19 5.45
C SER A 309 -2.32 -29.24 6.55
N ASP A 310 -1.93 -29.28 7.82
CA ASP A 310 -2.84 -29.18 8.95
C ASP A 310 -3.36 -27.75 9.18
N LEU A 311 -2.78 -26.72 8.55
CA LEU A 311 -3.19 -25.34 8.72
C LEU A 311 -4.30 -24.89 7.76
N TYR A 312 -4.64 -25.69 6.75
CA TYR A 312 -5.70 -25.40 5.79
C TYR A 312 -6.45 -26.67 5.38
N THR A 313 -7.59 -26.52 4.70
CA THR A 313 -8.31 -27.63 4.06
C THR A 313 -8.21 -27.52 2.56
N THR A 314 -8.09 -28.65 1.85
CA THR A 314 -8.02 -28.66 0.40
C THR A 314 -9.30 -29.24 -0.20
N LYS A 315 -9.89 -28.54 -1.17
CA LYS A 315 -10.95 -29.04 -2.04
C LYS A 315 -10.44 -29.03 -3.48
N SER A 316 -10.42 -30.19 -4.12
CA SER A 316 -10.17 -30.26 -5.56
C SER A 316 -11.50 -30.17 -6.29
N THR A 317 -11.68 -29.13 -7.10
CA THR A 317 -12.81 -29.03 -8.02
C THR A 317 -12.46 -29.84 -9.26
N VAL A 318 -12.54 -31.16 -9.12
CA VAL A 318 -12.52 -32.05 -10.27
C VAL A 318 -13.94 -32.05 -10.79
N THR A 319 -14.17 -31.56 -12.00
CA THR A 319 -15.48 -31.80 -12.62
C THR A 319 -15.31 -32.01 -14.11
N LEU A 320 -15.45 -33.30 -14.45
CA LEU A 320 -16.06 -33.91 -15.63
C LEU A 320 -15.93 -33.20 -16.99
#